data_AF-A0A7I9YL31-F1
#
_entry.id   AF-A0A7I9YL31-F1
#
_cell.length_a   1.000
_cell.length_b   1.000
_cell.length_c   1.000
_cell.angle_alpha   90.00
_cell.angle_beta   90.00
_cell.angle_gamma   90.00
#
_symmetry.space_group_name_H-M   'P 1'
#
loop_
_entity.id
_entity.type
_entity.pdbx_description
1 polymer ?
#
loop_
_entity_poly.entity_id
_entity_poly.type
_entity_poly.pdbx_seq_one_letter_code
_entity_poly.pdbx_strand_id
1 'polypeptide(L)'
;MALLAETDGQILTTLPGVASVRAAAFAAHSLPIQRFPDAEHLYSATGLAPALYQSATLNRRGRISRQGLAEHRDALMGIAWGLSQCSPSFIERNAELHARGMAPIQARVALARHACRLSYRLLRTQQPFDEQRYRQGRLSGER
;
A
#
# COMPACT_ATOMS: atom_id res chain seq x y z
N MET A 1 -20.54 -8.69 2.41
CA MET A 1 -19.57 -7.61 2.17
C MET A 1 -20.23 -6.39 1.51
N ALA A 2 -21.36 -5.90 2.04
CA ALA A 2 -22.02 -4.70 1.51
C ALA A 2 -21.29 -3.40 1.92
N LEU A 3 -20.71 -3.38 3.12
CA LEU A 3 -20.11 -2.18 3.72
C LEU A 3 -18.87 -1.62 2.99
N LEU A 4 -18.03 -2.45 2.35
CA LEU A 4 -16.87 -1.93 1.60
C LEU A 4 -17.31 -1.21 0.32
N ALA A 5 -18.33 -1.77 -0.35
CA ALA A 5 -18.83 -1.27 -1.62
C ALA A 5 -19.47 0.12 -1.50
N GLU A 6 -19.88 0.50 -0.28
CA GLU A 6 -20.44 1.82 0.01
C GLU A 6 -19.36 2.85 0.38
N THR A 7 -18.08 2.50 0.27
CA THR A 7 -16.96 3.37 0.66
C THR A 7 -15.97 3.57 -0.48
N ASP A 8 -15.23 4.68 -0.42
CA ASP A 8 -14.05 4.96 -1.24
C ASP A 8 -13.00 3.82 -1.22
N GLY A 9 -13.05 2.93 -0.22
CA GLY A 9 -12.18 1.77 -0.08
C GLY A 9 -12.42 0.68 -1.12
N GLN A 10 -13.61 0.65 -1.76
CA GLN A 10 -13.90 -0.30 -2.83
C GLN A 10 -12.89 -0.21 -3.97
N ILE A 11 -12.34 0.97 -4.25
CA ILE A 11 -11.39 1.16 -5.35
C ILE A 11 -10.17 0.22 -5.25
N LEU A 12 -9.79 -0.19 -4.04
CA LEU A 12 -8.67 -1.10 -3.81
C LEU A 12 -8.95 -2.54 -4.28
N THR A 13 -10.21 -2.92 -4.50
CA THR A 13 -10.54 -4.23 -5.07
C THR A 13 -10.25 -4.31 -6.57
N THR A 14 -9.92 -3.18 -7.21
CA THR A 14 -9.45 -3.16 -8.61
C THR A 14 -8.00 -3.61 -8.76
N LEU A 15 -7.25 -3.70 -7.65
CA LEU A 15 -5.88 -4.20 -7.64
C LEU A 15 -5.87 -5.72 -7.90
N PRO A 16 -5.07 -6.22 -8.86
CA PRO A 16 -5.01 -7.64 -9.16
C PRO A 16 -4.43 -8.43 -7.98
N GLY A 17 -5.02 -9.59 -7.68
CA GLY A 17 -4.60 -10.45 -6.55
C GLY A 17 -5.00 -9.92 -5.16
N VAL A 18 -5.72 -8.80 -5.08
CA VAL A 18 -6.19 -8.22 -3.81
C VAL A 18 -7.62 -8.67 -3.53
N ALA A 19 -7.77 -9.52 -2.51
CA ALA A 19 -9.08 -9.92 -2.01
C ALA A 19 -9.79 -8.73 -1.33
N SER A 20 -11.12 -8.69 -1.46
CA SER A 20 -11.98 -7.68 -0.84
C SER A 20 -11.77 -7.54 0.67
N VAL A 21 -11.51 -8.64 1.39
CA VAL A 21 -11.19 -8.61 2.83
C VAL A 21 -9.90 -7.84 3.12
N ARG A 22 -8.87 -7.98 2.27
CA ARG A 22 -7.59 -7.25 2.41
C ARG A 22 -7.77 -5.77 2.06
N ALA A 23 -8.53 -5.49 1.00
CA ALA A 23 -8.91 -4.12 0.64
C ALA A 23 -9.67 -3.43 1.79
N ALA A 24 -10.67 -4.09 2.37
CA ALA A 24 -11.43 -3.59 3.51
C ALA A 24 -10.56 -3.33 4.74
N ALA A 25 -9.69 -4.27 5.09
CA ALA A 25 -8.78 -4.12 6.23
C ALA A 25 -7.84 -2.92 6.06
N PHE A 26 -7.24 -2.75 4.87
CA PHE A 26 -6.39 -1.59 4.60
C PHE A 26 -7.20 -0.28 4.58
N ALA A 27 -8.39 -0.27 3.97
CA ALA A 27 -9.26 0.90 3.88
C ALA A 27 -9.74 1.37 5.27
N ALA A 28 -10.07 0.45 6.18
CA ALA A 28 -10.49 0.76 7.54
C ALA A 28 -9.45 1.60 8.32
N HIS A 29 -8.16 1.39 8.03
CA HIS A 29 -7.06 2.16 8.60
C HIS A 29 -6.53 3.28 7.69
N SER A 30 -7.10 3.47 6.50
CA SER A 30 -6.64 4.48 5.54
C SER A 30 -7.64 5.62 5.35
N LEU A 31 -8.93 5.37 5.59
CA LEU A 31 -9.99 6.35 5.39
C LEU A 31 -10.25 7.22 6.65
N PRO A 32 -10.72 8.47 6.46
CA PRO A 32 -10.77 9.21 5.19
C PRO A 32 -9.34 9.53 4.70
N ILE A 33 -9.08 9.34 3.41
CA ILE A 33 -7.71 9.42 2.85
C ILE A 33 -7.10 10.82 2.97
N GLN A 34 -7.94 11.85 3.07
CA GLN A 34 -7.58 13.27 3.19
C GLN A 34 -6.78 13.57 4.48
N ARG A 35 -6.80 12.67 5.48
CA ARG A 35 -6.01 12.83 6.69
C ARG A 35 -4.50 12.64 6.46
N PHE A 36 -4.12 12.05 5.33
CA PHE A 36 -2.72 11.84 4.94
C PHE A 36 -2.33 12.85 3.85
N PRO A 37 -1.41 13.80 4.15
CA PRO A 37 -0.95 14.80 3.20
C PRO A 37 -0.38 14.20 1.91
N ASP A 38 0.32 13.07 2.04
CA ASP A 38 0.89 12.32 0.93
C ASP A 38 0.95 10.81 1.27
N ALA A 39 1.43 10.02 0.30
CA ALA A 39 1.56 8.57 0.44
C ALA A 39 2.60 8.13 1.50
N GLU A 40 3.61 8.95 1.79
CA GLU A 40 4.62 8.62 2.80
C GLU A 40 4.06 8.76 4.22
N HIS A 41 3.16 9.73 4.43
CA HIS A 41 2.41 9.84 5.67
C HIS A 41 1.52 8.61 5.89
N LEU A 42 0.82 8.14 4.86
CA LEU A 42 0.07 6.87 4.94
C LEU A 42 0.99 5.68 5.24
N TYR A 43 2.13 5.58 4.54
CA TYR A 43 3.10 4.51 4.75
C TYR A 43 3.64 4.50 6.17
N SER A 44 3.93 5.68 6.75
CA SER A 44 4.38 5.80 8.14
C SER A 44 3.37 5.26 9.15
N ALA A 45 2.07 5.42 8.88
CA ALA A 45 1.00 4.92 9.74
C ALA A 45 0.81 3.39 9.69
N THR A 46 1.47 2.69 8.75
CA THR A 46 1.45 1.22 8.70
C THR A 46 2.48 0.60 9.66
N GLY A 47 3.40 1.38 10.20
CA GLY A 47 4.51 0.87 11.01
C GLY A 47 5.53 0.04 10.25
N LEU A 48 5.59 0.14 8.91
CA LEU A 48 6.68 -0.39 8.05
C LEU A 48 7.74 0.67 7.71
N ALA A 49 7.49 1.94 8.05
CA ALA A 49 8.48 3.00 7.85
C ALA A 49 9.68 2.81 8.80
N PRO A 50 10.91 3.12 8.34
CA PRO A 50 12.10 3.13 9.18
C PRO A 50 11.90 4.03 10.41
N ALA A 51 12.52 3.68 11.54
CA ALA A 51 12.33 4.38 12.83
C ALA A 51 12.54 5.90 12.73
N LEU A 52 13.44 6.37 11.87
CA LEU A 52 13.70 7.80 11.62
C LEU A 52 12.48 8.57 11.09
N TYR A 53 11.57 7.91 10.36
CA TYR A 53 10.35 8.51 9.83
C TYR A 53 9.21 8.51 10.86
N GLN A 54 9.28 7.64 11.88
CA GLN A 54 8.21 7.50 12.87
C GLN A 54 8.18 8.67 13.87
N SER A 55 9.33 9.28 14.18
CA SER A 55 9.42 10.37 15.17
C SER A 55 8.90 11.72 14.67
N ALA A 56 8.97 11.99 13.36
CA ALA A 56 8.54 13.26 12.78
C ALA A 56 7.03 13.30 12.48
N THR A 57 6.42 12.18 12.11
CA THR A 57 5.05 12.14 11.58
C THR A 57 3.99 11.77 12.62
N LEU A 58 4.35 11.07 13.71
CA LEU A 58 3.41 10.54 14.71
C LEU A 58 3.34 11.36 16.01
N ASN A 59 3.45 12.68 15.92
CA ASN A 59 3.16 13.57 17.06
C ASN A 59 1.66 13.90 17.18
N ARG A 60 0.80 12.89 17.19
CA ARG A 60 -0.59 13.03 17.65
C ARG A 60 -0.89 12.04 18.77
N ARG A 61 -1.02 12.61 19.97
CA ARG A 61 -1.36 12.00 21.25
C ARG A 61 -2.65 11.19 21.18
N GLY A 62 -2.56 9.94 21.61
CA GLY A 62 -3.65 9.02 21.91
C GLY A 62 -3.06 7.61 22.07
N ARG A 63 -3.56 6.78 23.00
CA ARG A 63 -3.20 5.36 23.09
C ARG A 63 -3.70 4.65 21.83
N ILE A 64 -3.00 4.79 20.71
CA ILE A 64 -3.25 3.97 19.53
C ILE A 64 -2.86 2.55 19.94
N SER A 65 -3.85 1.66 20.02
CA SER A 65 -3.60 0.24 20.22
C SER A 65 -2.59 -0.24 19.18
N ARG A 66 -1.53 -0.92 19.61
CA ARG A 66 -0.55 -1.56 18.72
C ARG A 66 -1.21 -2.57 17.77
N GLN A 67 -2.40 -3.06 18.13
CA GLN A 67 -3.16 -4.04 17.37
C GLN A 67 -3.60 -3.50 16.00
N GLY A 68 -4.11 -2.26 15.92
CA GLY A 68 -4.52 -1.66 14.64
C GLY A 68 -3.34 -1.36 13.70
N LEU A 69 -2.14 -1.14 14.25
CA LEU A 69 -0.92 -1.02 13.44
C LEU A 69 -0.51 -2.36 12.82
N ALA A 70 -0.66 -3.46 13.55
CA ALA A 70 -0.36 -4.81 13.05
C ALA A 70 -1.32 -5.19 11.92
N GLU A 71 -2.62 -4.97 12.11
CA GLU A 71 -3.64 -5.23 11.09
C GLU A 71 -3.43 -4.39 9.82
N HIS A 72 -3.12 -3.10 9.97
CA HIS A 72 -2.81 -2.22 8.84
C HIS A 72 -1.56 -2.66 8.07
N ARG A 73 -0.50 -3.04 8.81
CA ARG A 73 0.73 -3.61 8.23
C ARG A 73 0.45 -4.89 7.45
N ASP A 74 -0.27 -5.82 8.06
CA ASP A 74 -0.54 -7.13 7.49
C ASP A 74 -1.41 -7.03 6.24
N ALA A 75 -2.40 -6.14 6.25
CA ALA A 75 -3.20 -5.82 5.08
C ALA A 75 -2.33 -5.30 3.92
N LEU A 76 -1.43 -4.35 4.18
CA LEU A 76 -0.53 -3.81 3.17
C LEU A 76 0.46 -4.86 2.64
N MET A 77 1.04 -5.67 3.53
CA MET A 77 1.93 -6.78 3.16
C MET A 77 1.20 -7.86 2.34
N GLY A 78 -0.10 -8.05 2.58
CA GLY A 78 -0.97 -8.92 1.81
C GLY A 78 -1.31 -8.35 0.43
N ILE A 79 -1.56 -7.05 0.34
CA ILE A 79 -1.75 -6.34 -0.95
C ILE A 79 -0.49 -6.46 -1.80
N ALA A 80 0.68 -6.16 -1.22
CA ALA A 80 1.97 -6.26 -1.90
C ALA A 80 2.21 -7.66 -2.49
N TRP A 81 1.81 -8.70 -1.75
CA TRP A 81 1.92 -10.09 -2.17
C TRP A 81 0.92 -10.50 -3.26
N GLY A 82 -0.31 -9.99 -3.21
CA GLY A 82 -1.27 -10.18 -4.30
C GLY A 82 -0.74 -9.58 -5.60
N LEU A 83 -0.26 -8.34 -5.51
CA LEU A 83 0.31 -7.64 -6.66
C LEU A 83 1.57 -8.33 -7.19
N SER A 84 2.47 -8.80 -6.33
CA SER A 84 3.69 -9.50 -6.77
C SER A 84 3.45 -10.83 -7.49
N GLN A 85 2.22 -11.35 -7.45
CA GLN A 85 1.83 -12.58 -8.14
C GLN A 85 0.92 -12.32 -9.35
N CYS A 86 0.19 -11.18 -9.36
CA CYS A 86 -0.89 -10.95 -10.33
C CYS A 86 -0.75 -9.68 -11.17
N SER A 87 0.13 -8.74 -10.79
CA SER A 87 0.43 -7.54 -11.59
C SER A 87 1.77 -7.69 -12.30
N PRO A 88 1.84 -7.67 -13.64
CA PRO A 88 3.08 -7.72 -14.39
C PRO A 88 4.13 -6.71 -13.91
N SER A 89 3.74 -5.47 -13.61
CA SER A 89 4.68 -4.44 -13.13
C SER A 89 5.25 -4.74 -11.74
N PHE A 90 4.47 -5.38 -10.87
CA PHE A 90 4.95 -5.79 -9.53
C PHE A 90 5.76 -7.08 -9.57
N ILE A 91 5.43 -8.01 -10.48
CA ILE A 91 6.23 -9.22 -10.74
C ILE A 91 7.63 -8.82 -11.22
N GLU A 92 7.70 -7.94 -12.23
CA GLU A 92 8.95 -7.42 -12.79
C GLU A 92 9.79 -6.74 -11.70
N ARG A 93 9.19 -5.84 -10.91
CA ARG A 93 9.90 -5.19 -9.80
C ARG A 93 10.34 -6.17 -8.71
N ASN A 94 9.54 -7.18 -8.39
CA ASN A 94 9.94 -8.20 -7.42
C ASN A 94 11.22 -8.93 -7.90
N ALA A 95 11.26 -9.30 -9.18
CA ALA A 95 12.43 -9.91 -9.79
C ALA A 95 13.65 -8.97 -9.77
N GLU A 96 13.47 -7.68 -10.10
CA GLU A 96 14.52 -6.66 -10.02
C GLU A 96 15.11 -6.55 -8.59
N LEU A 97 14.26 -6.55 -7.55
CA LEU A 97 14.70 -6.47 -6.15
C LEU A 97 15.49 -7.71 -5.72
N HIS A 98 15.05 -8.90 -6.15
CA HIS A 98 15.78 -10.15 -5.90
C HIS A 98 17.11 -10.21 -6.66
N ALA A 99 17.15 -9.77 -7.91
CA ALA A 99 18.38 -9.70 -8.70
C ALA A 99 19.44 -8.77 -8.06
N ARG A 100 19.00 -7.77 -7.30
CA ARG A 100 19.86 -6.89 -6.50
C ARG A 100 20.34 -7.51 -5.17
N GLY A 101 20.02 -8.78 -4.91
CA GLY A 101 20.43 -9.49 -3.70
C GLY A 101 19.60 -9.19 -2.46
N MET A 102 18.42 -8.56 -2.59
CA MET A 102 17.56 -8.33 -1.42
C MET A 102 17.00 -9.65 -0.89
N ALA A 103 17.03 -9.80 0.44
CA ALA A 103 16.37 -10.92 1.09
C ALA A 103 14.84 -10.86 0.83
N PRO A 104 14.13 -12.01 0.79
CA PRO A 104 12.70 -12.04 0.45
C PRO A 104 11.82 -11.09 1.27
N ILE A 105 12.07 -10.98 2.57
CA ILE A 105 11.31 -10.05 3.42
C ILE A 105 11.61 -8.59 3.09
N GLN A 106 12.86 -8.26 2.75
CA GLN A 106 13.26 -6.89 2.37
C GLN A 106 12.62 -6.50 1.03
N ALA A 107 12.63 -7.41 0.05
CA ALA A 107 11.96 -7.22 -1.23
C ALA A 107 10.44 -6.99 -1.04
N ARG A 108 9.79 -7.79 -0.19
CA ARG A 108 8.36 -7.63 0.12
C ARG A 108 8.04 -6.31 0.82
N VAL A 109 8.88 -5.85 1.74
CA VAL A 109 8.72 -4.53 2.38
C VAL A 109 8.91 -3.39 1.37
N ALA A 110 9.88 -3.50 0.46
CA ALA A 110 10.06 -2.52 -0.62
C ALA A 110 8.81 -2.47 -1.53
N LEU A 111 8.27 -3.63 -1.92
CA LEU A 111 7.02 -3.70 -2.68
C LEU A 111 5.82 -3.13 -1.91
N ALA A 112 5.73 -3.35 -0.60
CA ALA A 112 4.69 -2.77 0.25
C ALA A 112 4.69 -1.24 0.22
N ARG A 113 5.86 -0.60 0.17
CA ARG A 113 5.95 0.86 -0.01
C ARG A 113 5.39 1.31 -1.36
N HIS A 114 5.70 0.59 -2.44
CA HIS A 114 5.13 0.88 -3.76
C HIS A 114 3.61 0.66 -3.80
N ALA A 115 3.13 -0.44 -3.21
CA ALA A 115 1.71 -0.74 -3.07
C ALA A 115 0.97 0.32 -2.26
N CYS A 116 1.60 0.88 -1.21
CA CYS A 116 1.04 1.95 -0.41
C CYS A 116 0.87 3.24 -1.22
N ARG A 117 1.89 3.62 -2.01
CA ARG A 117 1.82 4.78 -2.91
C ARG A 117 0.74 4.62 -3.97
N LEU A 118 0.61 3.42 -4.55
CA LEU A 118 -0.45 3.10 -5.49
C LEU A 118 -1.83 3.21 -4.81
N SER A 119 -2.01 2.55 -3.67
CA SER A 119 -3.26 2.56 -2.91
C SER A 119 -3.69 3.97 -2.52
N TYR A 120 -2.75 4.81 -2.06
CA TYR A 120 -2.99 6.23 -1.78
C TYR A 120 -3.51 6.97 -3.00
N ARG A 121 -2.88 6.79 -4.17
CA ARG A 121 -3.32 7.42 -5.42
C ARG A 121 -4.73 6.98 -5.79
N LEU A 122 -5.02 5.67 -5.78
CA LEU A 122 -6.35 5.16 -6.11
C LEU A 122 -7.42 5.70 -5.16
N LEU A 123 -7.14 5.70 -3.85
CA LEU A 123 -8.05 6.25 -2.83
C LEU A 123 -8.30 7.76 -3.02
N ARG A 124 -7.30 8.51 -3.49
CA ARG A 124 -7.41 9.96 -3.73
C ARG A 124 -8.13 10.29 -5.02
N THR A 125 -7.88 9.55 -6.10
CA THR A 125 -8.43 9.84 -7.43
C THR A 125 -9.73 9.11 -7.71
N GLN A 126 -10.05 8.05 -6.95
CA GLN A 126 -11.16 7.14 -7.21
C GLN A 126 -11.18 6.61 -8.65
N GLN A 127 -10.00 6.55 -9.29
CA GLN A 127 -9.82 5.99 -10.62
C GLN A 127 -9.37 4.53 -10.48
N PRO A 128 -10.02 3.58 -11.17
CA PRO A 128 -9.64 2.17 -11.10
C PRO A 128 -8.17 1.94 -11.48
N PHE A 129 -7.59 0.87 -10.94
CA PHE A 129 -6.25 0.48 -11.31
C PHE A 129 -6.16 0.18 -12.81
N ASP A 130 -5.15 0.79 -13.45
CA ASP A 130 -4.78 0.57 -14.84
C ASP A 130 -3.31 0.16 -14.87
N GLU A 131 -3.07 -1.10 -15.25
CA GLU A 131 -1.75 -1.71 -15.31
C GLU A 131 -0.83 -0.98 -16.31
N GLN A 132 -1.35 -0.60 -17.48
CA GLN A 132 -0.56 0.06 -18.51
C GLN A 132 -0.13 1.46 -18.04
N ARG A 133 -1.07 2.23 -17.47
CA ARG A 133 -0.77 3.55 -16.92
C ARG A 133 0.20 3.47 -15.75
N TYR A 134 0.06 2.47 -14.86
CA TYR A 134 0.99 2.25 -13.76
C TYR A 134 2.40 1.94 -14.27
N ARG A 135 2.51 1.03 -15.25
CA ARG A 135 3.79 0.67 -15.86
C ARG A 135 4.50 1.85 -16.52
N GLN A 136 3.76 2.68 -17.27
CA GLN A 136 4.31 3.89 -17.88
C GLN A 136 4.82 4.88 -16.82
N GLY A 137 4.03 5.16 -15.79
CA GLY A 137 4.44 6.05 -14.71
C GLY A 137 5.66 5.53 -13.92
N ARG A 138 5.79 4.21 -13.78
CA ARG A 138 6.95 3.55 -13.19
C ARG A 138 8.23 3.84 -14.00
N LEU A 139 8.20 3.54 -15.30
CA LEU A 139 9.37 3.68 -16.19
C LEU A 139 9.80 5.13 -16.40
N SER A 140 8.85 6.07 -16.35
CA SER A 140 9.17 7.50 -16.47
C SER A 140 9.79 8.09 -15.19
N GLY A 141 9.56 7.49 -14.02
CA GLY A 141 10.17 7.93 -12.76
C GLY A 141 11.52 7.27 -12.43
N GLU A 142 11.94 6.28 -13.22
CA GLU A 142 13.23 5.58 -13.08
C GLU A 142 14.30 6.08 -14.07
N ARG A 143 13.93 7.00 -14.97
CA ARG A 143 14.84 7.76 -15.83
C ARG A 143 15.20 9.07 -15.17
#